data_AF-A0A1Z9FPF5-F1
#
_entry.id   AF-A0A1Z9FPF5-F1
#
_cell.length_a   1.000
_cell.length_b   1.000
_cell.length_c   1.000
_cell.angle_alpha   90.00
_cell.angle_beta   90.00
_cell.angle_gamma   90.00
#
_symmetry.space_group_name_H-M   'P 1'
#
loop_
_entity.id
_entity.type
_entity.pdbx_description
1 polymer ?
#
loop_
_entity_poly.entity_id
_entity_poly.type
_entity_poly.pdbx_seq_one_letter_code
_entity_poly.pdbx_strand_id
1 'polypeptide(L)'
;TTIEGLGANGHHPVQKAWAEIEVPQCGYCQSGQMMNAAAFLNSNSAPTEEEIIDAQQGNICRCITYNRIKTAIKRASEIMQGA
;
A
#
# COMPACT_ATOMS: atom_id res chain seq x y z
N THR A 1 -1.68 -15.20 -2.35
CA THR A 1 -0.34 -14.61 -2.16
C THR A 1 -0.25 -13.98 -0.78
N THR A 2 0.89 -14.10 -0.10
CA THR A 2 1.20 -13.40 1.16
C THR A 2 2.27 -12.34 0.90
N ILE A 3 2.69 -11.58 1.92
CA ILE A 3 3.65 -10.48 1.77
C ILE A 3 5.00 -10.95 1.20
N GLU A 4 5.44 -12.14 1.58
CA GLU A 4 6.68 -12.77 1.12
C GLU A 4 6.65 -13.08 -0.38
N GLY A 5 5.45 -13.33 -0.92
CA GLY A 5 5.24 -13.64 -2.33
C GLY A 5 4.71 -12.46 -3.16
N LEU A 6 4.55 -11.27 -2.58
CA LEU A 6 3.93 -10.14 -3.27
C LEU A 6 4.79 -9.62 -4.43
N GLY A 7 6.11 -9.61 -4.26
CA GLY A 7 7.06 -9.22 -5.29
C GLY A 7 8.39 -9.91 -5.08
N ALA A 8 8.99 -10.38 -6.16
CA ALA A 8 10.33 -10.95 -6.11
C ALA A 8 11.30 -9.89 -5.55
N ASN A 9 11.95 -10.22 -4.42
CA ASN A 9 12.90 -9.34 -3.72
C ASN A 9 12.32 -7.96 -3.33
N GLY A 10 11.02 -7.85 -3.07
CA GLY A 10 10.43 -6.58 -2.62
C GLY A 10 10.18 -5.56 -3.75
N HIS A 11 10.21 -5.99 -5.01
CA HIS A 11 10.08 -5.08 -6.16
C HIS A 11 8.64 -4.79 -6.60
N HIS A 12 7.63 -5.28 -5.89
CA HIS A 12 6.25 -4.91 -6.20
C HIS A 12 6.06 -3.38 -6.05
N PRO A 13 5.31 -2.68 -6.92
CA PRO A 13 5.09 -1.23 -6.83
C PRO A 13 4.64 -0.75 -5.44
N VAL A 14 3.75 -1.50 -4.79
CA VAL A 14 3.34 -1.24 -3.40
C VAL A 14 4.51 -1.31 -2.42
N GLN A 15 5.38 -2.33 -2.52
CA GLN A 15 6.54 -2.46 -1.63
C GLN A 15 7.56 -1.33 -1.86
N LYS A 16 7.77 -0.92 -3.12
CA LYS A 16 8.61 0.23 -3.47
C LYS A 16 8.08 1.53 -2.87
N ALA A 17 6.80 1.82 -3.07
CA ALA A 17 6.17 3.01 -2.52
C ALA A 17 6.20 3.02 -0.98
N TRP A 18 6.02 1.87 -0.33
CA TRP A 18 6.11 1.74 1.12
C TRP A 18 7.49 2.12 1.66
N ALA A 19 8.55 1.74 0.93
CA ALA A 19 9.93 2.09 1.26
C ALA A 19 10.21 3.57 0.97
N GLU A 20 9.82 4.07 -0.21
CA GLU A 20 10.00 5.48 -0.62
C GLU A 20 9.39 6.47 0.38
N ILE A 21 8.23 6.13 0.97
CA ILE A 21 7.45 7.02 1.85
C ILE A 21 7.71 6.74 3.35
N GLU A 22 8.58 5.77 3.67
CA GLU A 22 8.91 5.38 5.04
C GLU A 22 7.64 5.18 5.90
N VAL A 23 6.72 4.37 5.37
CA VAL A 23 5.41 4.14 5.99
C VAL A 23 5.50 3.48 7.37
N PRO A 24 6.33 2.44 7.58
CA PRO A 24 6.33 1.70 8.85
C PRO A 24 6.79 2.54 10.05
N GLN A 25 6.10 2.35 11.18
CA GLN A 25 6.68 2.58 12.51
C GLN A 25 7.00 1.23 13.17
N CYS A 26 6.05 0.63 13.89
CA CYS A 26 6.26 -0.68 14.54
C CYS A 26 6.26 -1.87 13.57
N GLY A 27 5.87 -1.68 12.30
CA GLY A 27 5.84 -2.73 11.28
C GLY A 27 4.64 -3.70 11.35
N TYR A 28 3.95 -3.82 12.49
CA TYR A 28 2.99 -4.90 12.73
C TYR A 28 1.85 -5.00 11.71
N CYS A 29 1.21 -3.87 11.36
CA CYS A 29 0.09 -3.86 10.41
C CYS A 29 0.52 -3.84 8.93
N GLN A 30 1.82 -3.65 8.64
CA GLN A 30 2.25 -3.23 7.30
C GLN A 30 2.06 -4.31 6.24
N SER A 31 2.24 -5.58 6.61
CA SER A 31 1.97 -6.70 5.70
C SER A 31 0.50 -6.74 5.26
N GLY A 32 -0.44 -6.57 6.18
CA GLY A 32 -1.88 -6.53 5.87
C GLY A 32 -2.25 -5.33 5.01
N GLN A 33 -1.70 -4.15 5.33
CA GLN A 33 -1.89 -2.92 4.56
C GLN A 33 -1.40 -3.08 3.11
N MET A 34 -0.17 -3.58 2.92
CA MET A 34 0.40 -3.77 1.58
C MET A 34 -0.37 -4.81 0.76
N MET A 35 -0.81 -5.91 1.38
CA MET A 35 -1.56 -6.95 0.67
C MET A 35 -2.95 -6.46 0.25
N ASN A 36 -3.66 -5.71 1.12
CA ASN A 36 -4.93 -5.10 0.73
C ASN A 36 -4.71 -4.07 -0.38
N ALA A 37 -3.75 -3.15 -0.23
CA ALA A 37 -3.42 -2.16 -1.24
C ALA A 37 -3.12 -2.79 -2.61
N ALA A 38 -2.33 -3.87 -2.65
CA ALA A 38 -2.04 -4.57 -3.90
C ALA A 38 -3.29 -5.18 -4.54
N ALA A 39 -4.17 -5.82 -3.75
CA ALA A 39 -5.42 -6.37 -4.26
C ALA A 39 -6.37 -5.27 -4.76
N PHE A 40 -6.49 -4.16 -4.00
CA PHE A 40 -7.29 -3.00 -4.37
C PHE A 40 -6.80 -2.39 -5.70
N LEU A 41 -5.50 -2.11 -5.81
CA LEU A 41 -4.90 -1.50 -7.01
C LEU A 41 -4.95 -2.40 -8.25
N ASN A 42 -5.03 -3.73 -8.07
CA ASN A 42 -5.26 -4.65 -9.17
C ASN A 42 -6.67 -4.54 -9.77
N SER A 43 -7.65 -4.06 -8.98
CA SER A 43 -9.03 -3.82 -9.43
C SER A 43 -9.32 -2.36 -9.80
N ASN A 44 -8.55 -1.42 -9.26
CA ASN A 44 -8.67 0.02 -9.50
C ASN A 44 -7.26 0.63 -9.64
N SER A 45 -6.80 0.81 -10.88
CA SER A 45 -5.43 1.24 -11.16
C SER A 45 -5.18 2.73 -10.92
N ALA A 46 -6.22 3.55 -10.83
CA ALA A 46 -6.14 5.01 -10.69
C ALA A 46 -7.17 5.54 -9.67
N PRO A 47 -7.06 5.14 -8.38
CA PRO A 47 -8.08 5.44 -7.39
C PRO A 47 -8.07 6.91 -6.94
N THR A 48 -9.25 7.39 -6.53
CA THR A 48 -9.36 8.64 -5.79
C THR A 48 -8.86 8.48 -4.35
N GLU A 49 -8.69 9.58 -3.64
CA GLU A 49 -8.24 9.54 -2.25
C GLU A 49 -9.30 8.89 -1.34
N GLU A 50 -10.58 9.19 -1.57
CA GLU A 50 -11.71 8.62 -0.86
C GLU A 50 -11.79 7.10 -1.06
N GLU A 51 -11.61 6.61 -2.30
CA GLU A 51 -11.60 5.18 -2.59
C GLU A 51 -10.46 4.45 -1.87
N ILE A 52 -9.29 5.09 -1.75
CA ILE A 52 -8.16 4.53 -0.97
C ILE A 52 -8.55 4.40 0.50
N ILE A 53 -9.18 5.43 1.07
CA ILE A 53 -9.59 5.43 2.48
C ILE A 53 -10.60 4.31 2.73
N ASP A 54 -11.60 4.19 1.86
CA ASP A 54 -12.64 3.17 1.97
C ASP A 54 -12.08 1.75 1.84
N ALA A 55 -11.14 1.52 0.92
CA ALA A 55 -10.48 0.23 0.74
C ALA A 55 -9.65 -0.21 1.97
N GLN A 56 -9.13 0.74 2.76
CA GLN A 56 -8.27 0.44 3.91
C GLN A 56 -8.99 0.37 5.27
N GLN A 57 -10.32 0.57 5.33
CA GLN A 57 -11.06 0.55 6.60
C GLN A 57 -10.90 -0.76 7.39
N GLY A 58 -10.65 -1.89 6.70
CA GLY A 58 -10.41 -3.20 7.32
C GLY A 58 -9.01 -3.41 7.90
N ASN A 59 -8.05 -2.52 7.66
CA ASN A 59 -6.67 -2.64 8.14
C ASN A 59 -6.34 -1.55 9.17
N ILE A 60 -6.29 -1.92 10.45
CA ILE A 60 -6.08 -0.98 11.55
C ILE A 60 -4.58 -0.75 11.79
N CYS A 61 -4.17 0.51 11.98
CA CYS A 61 -2.83 0.91 12.36
C CYS A 61 -2.82 1.63 13.72
N ARG A 62 -2.18 1.02 14.72
CA ARG A 62 -2.07 1.64 16.07
C ARG A 62 -1.01 2.74 16.17
N CYS A 63 -0.06 2.75 15.24
CA CYS A 63 0.97 3.80 15.11
C CYS A 63 0.46 5.06 14.39
N ILE A 64 -0.77 5.04 13.87
CA ILE A 64 -1.42 6.20 13.24
C ILE A 64 -0.67 6.67 11.97
N THR A 65 -0.17 5.73 11.17
CA THR A 65 0.55 6.04 9.91
C THR A 65 -0.38 6.18 8.69
N TYR A 66 -1.68 6.38 8.90
CA TYR A 66 -2.70 6.34 7.84
C TYR A 66 -2.45 7.32 6.69
N ASN A 67 -1.96 8.54 7.00
CA ASN A 67 -1.60 9.50 5.96
C ASN A 67 -0.47 8.97 5.07
N ARG A 68 0.57 8.34 5.64
CA ARG A 68 1.66 7.73 4.88
C ARG A 68 1.19 6.52 4.07
N ILE A 69 0.31 5.69 4.64
CA ILE A 69 -0.31 4.54 3.96
C ILE A 69 -1.06 5.03 2.71
N LYS A 70 -1.92 6.04 2.87
CA LYS A 70 -2.69 6.64 1.78
C LYS A 70 -1.78 7.21 0.68
N THR A 71 -0.75 7.98 1.06
CA THR A 71 0.26 8.49 0.12
C THR A 71 0.99 7.37 -0.61
N ALA A 72 1.33 6.26 0.08
CA ALA A 72 2.01 5.13 -0.53
C ALA A 72 1.14 4.33 -1.50
N ILE A 73 -0.16 4.22 -1.24
CA ILE A 73 -1.10 3.61 -2.19
C ILE A 73 -1.21 4.46 -3.46
N LYS A 74 -1.33 5.79 -3.30
CA LYS A 74 -1.32 6.73 -4.44
C LYS A 74 -0.04 6.60 -5.26
N ARG A 75 1.12 6.61 -4.62
CA ARG A 75 2.42 6.47 -5.29
C ARG A 75 2.56 5.10 -5.97
N ALA A 76 2.09 4.03 -5.35
CA ALA A 76 2.10 2.71 -5.97
C ALA A 76 1.26 2.65 -7.25
N SER A 77 0.09 3.31 -7.27
CA SER A 77 -0.74 3.47 -8.48
C SER A 77 -0.01 4.21 -9.61
N GLU A 78 0.75 5.26 -9.29
CA GLU A 78 1.58 5.98 -10.27
C GLU A 78 2.69 5.09 -10.84
N ILE A 79 3.43 4.38 -9.97
CA ILE A 79 4.50 3.46 -10.39
C ILE A 79 3.94 2.36 -11.31
N MET A 80 2.75 1.81 -11.00
CA MET A 80 2.08 0.80 -11.83
C MET A 80 1.69 1.33 -13.22
N GLN A 81 1.44 2.63 -13.33
CA GLN A 81 1.12 3.31 -14.58
C GLN A 81 2.36 3.82 -15.34
N GLY A 82 3.57 3.59 -14.80
CA GLY A 82 4.83 3.97 -15.43
C GLY A 82 5.26 5.42 -15.18
N ALA A 83 4.78 6.04 -14.09
CA ALA A 83 5.12 7.41 -13.68
C ALA A 83 6.20 7.51 -12.59
#